data_AF-A0A137SW80-F1
#
_entry.id   AF-A0A137SW80-F1
#
_cell.length_a   1.000
_cell.length_b   1.000
_cell.length_c   1.000
_cell.angle_alpha   90.00
_cell.angle_beta   90.00
_cell.angle_gamma   90.00
#
_symmetry.space_group_name_H-M   'P 1'
#
loop_
_entity.id
_entity.type
_entity.pdbx_description
1 polymer ?
#
loop_
_entity_poly.entity_id
_entity_poly.type
_entity_poly.pdbx_seq_one_letter_code
_entity_poly.pdbx_strand_id
1 'polypeptide(L)'
;MNLKNTDDILDAFYSFAKKEKQFKIKSLIEDEKLKDDSKRFIEKAIGKGYVEYAGDELDSIIPPTSRRQGAREKKKESVLEKIRKIVEIFVGI
;
A
#
# COMPACT_ATOMS: atom_id res chain seq x y z
N MET A 1 -16.59 23.28 28.58
CA MET A 1 -16.62 22.61 27.26
C MET A 1 -15.41 23.10 26.49
N ASN A 2 -14.38 22.27 26.32
CA ASN A 2 -13.23 22.67 25.51
C ASN A 2 -13.63 22.55 24.03
N LEU A 3 -13.63 23.68 23.33
CA LEU A 3 -13.68 23.70 21.88
C LEU A 3 -12.42 22.99 21.37
N LYS A 4 -12.57 21.99 20.49
CA LYS A 4 -11.44 21.40 19.77
C LYS A 4 -10.74 22.53 19.04
N ASN A 5 -9.49 22.82 19.41
CA ASN A 5 -8.70 23.77 18.65
C ASN A 5 -8.23 23.10 17.33
N THR A 6 -7.68 23.88 16.41
CA THR A 6 -7.22 23.37 15.11
C THR A 6 -6.22 22.22 15.26
N ASP A 7 -5.36 22.26 16.29
CA ASP A 7 -4.35 21.24 16.54
C ASP A 7 -4.98 19.91 16.95
N ASP A 8 -5.99 19.91 17.82
CA ASP A 8 -6.73 18.70 18.21
C ASP A 8 -7.41 18.02 17.01
N ILE A 9 -7.89 18.82 16.04
CA ILE A 9 -8.53 18.32 14.81
C ILE A 9 -7.48 17.71 13.88
N LEU A 10 -6.33 18.37 13.71
CA LEU A 10 -5.22 17.87 12.90
C LEU A 10 -4.64 16.57 13.47
N ASP A 11 -4.42 16.51 14.78
CA ASP A 11 -3.91 15.31 15.44
C ASP A 11 -4.88 14.12 15.31
N ALA A 12 -6.18 14.37 15.47
CA ALA A 12 -7.19 13.34 15.27
C ALA A 12 -7.23 12.87 13.81
N PHE A 13 -7.11 13.79 12.85
CA PHE A 13 -7.05 13.48 11.42
C PHE A 13 -5.84 12.60 11.08
N TYR A 14 -4.62 13.03 11.44
CA TYR A 14 -3.41 12.26 11.15
C TYR A 14 -3.41 10.91 11.87
N SER A 15 -3.93 10.85 13.11
CA SER A 15 -4.08 9.60 13.84
C SER A 15 -5.02 8.61 13.15
N PHE A 16 -6.16 9.10 12.65
CA PHE A 16 -7.10 8.30 11.88
C PHE A 16 -6.49 7.83 10.56
N ALA A 17 -5.90 8.76 9.80
CA ALA A 17 -5.35 8.46 8.48
C ALA A 17 -4.16 7.47 8.57
N LYS A 18 -3.32 7.56 9.61
CA LYS A 18 -2.25 6.58 9.87
C LYS A 18 -2.81 5.19 10.18
N LYS A 19 -3.90 5.09 10.95
CA LYS A 19 -4.57 3.81 11.23
C LYS A 19 -5.17 3.21 9.96
N GLU A 20 -5.86 4.02 9.18
CA GLU A 20 -6.48 3.59 7.93
C GLU A 20 -5.43 3.15 6.90
N LYS A 21 -4.30 3.87 6.81
CA LYS A 21 -3.13 3.48 6.01
C LYS A 21 -2.66 2.06 6.36
N GLN A 22 -2.42 1.80 7.65
CA GLN A 22 -1.96 0.49 8.12
C GLN A 22 -2.99 -0.61 7.85
N PHE A 23 -4.29 -0.32 8.01
CA PHE A 23 -5.36 -1.25 7.69
C PHE A 23 -5.37 -1.60 6.19
N LYS A 24 -5.34 -0.61 5.29
CA LYS A 24 -5.36 -0.83 3.83
C LYS A 24 -4.14 -1.62 3.34
N ILE A 25 -2.95 -1.34 3.89
CA ILE A 25 -1.74 -2.11 3.56
C ILE A 25 -1.92 -3.57 3.98
N LYS A 26 -2.39 -3.81 5.21
CA LYS A 26 -2.62 -5.16 5.73
C LYS A 26 -3.65 -5.92 4.89
N SER A 27 -4.79 -5.30 4.58
CA SER A 27 -5.82 -5.91 3.74
C SER A 27 -5.29 -6.27 2.35
N LEU A 28 -4.51 -5.40 1.70
CA LEU A 28 -3.92 -5.71 0.40
C LEU A 28 -2.99 -6.94 0.46
N ILE A 29 -2.15 -7.02 1.50
CA ILE A 29 -1.24 -8.15 1.70
C ILE A 29 -2.01 -9.45 1.88
N GLU A 30 -3.07 -9.44 2.69
CA GLU A 30 -3.93 -10.60 2.95
C GLU A 30 -4.72 -11.02 1.70
N ASP A 31 -5.39 -10.07 1.04
CA ASP A 31 -6.24 -10.32 -0.14
C ASP A 31 -5.44 -10.90 -1.31
N GLU A 32 -4.25 -10.37 -1.55
CA GLU A 32 -3.39 -10.80 -2.64
C GLU A 32 -2.42 -11.92 -2.25
N LYS A 33 -2.39 -12.31 -0.97
CA LYS A 33 -1.45 -13.28 -0.38
C LYS A 33 0.00 -12.91 -0.68
N LEU A 34 0.34 -11.63 -0.51
CA LEU A 34 1.68 -11.13 -0.75
C LEU A 34 2.64 -11.63 0.33
N LYS A 35 3.93 -11.68 0.02
CA LYS A 35 4.98 -12.20 0.93
C LYS A 35 5.33 -11.20 2.04
N ASP A 36 6.11 -11.64 3.02
CA ASP A 36 6.38 -10.88 4.25
C ASP A 36 6.97 -9.48 4.02
N ASP A 37 7.85 -9.32 3.02
CA ASP A 37 8.50 -8.03 2.69
C ASP A 37 7.56 -6.97 2.09
N SER A 38 6.32 -7.35 1.77
CA SER A 38 5.34 -6.48 1.10
C SER A 38 5.02 -5.22 1.89
N LYS A 39 4.90 -5.32 3.22
CA LYS A 39 4.58 -4.16 4.05
C LYS A 39 5.62 -3.05 3.87
N ARG A 40 6.90 -3.41 3.99
CA ARG A 40 8.01 -2.47 3.85
C ARG A 40 8.07 -1.88 2.45
N PHE A 41 7.83 -2.70 1.42
CA PHE A 41 7.79 -2.23 0.03
C PHE A 41 6.67 -1.19 -0.19
N ILE A 42 5.45 -1.49 0.26
CA ILE A 42 4.30 -0.59 0.10
C ILE A 42 4.51 0.71 0.89
N GLU A 43 5.02 0.64 2.13
CA GLU A 43 5.34 1.83 2.93
C GLU A 43 6.39 2.71 2.25
N LYS A 44 7.43 2.10 1.66
CA LYS A 44 8.45 2.80 0.87
C LYS A 44 7.85 3.48 -0.36
N ALA A 45 6.94 2.81 -1.07
CA ALA A 45 6.25 3.39 -2.22
C ALA A 45 5.38 4.59 -1.83
N ILE A 46 4.63 4.51 -0.72
CA ILE A 46 3.83 5.62 -0.20
C ILE A 46 4.74 6.80 0.15
N GLY A 47 5.85 6.56 0.84
CA GLY A 47 6.81 7.60 1.20
C GLY A 47 7.46 8.27 -0.02
N LYS A 48 7.64 7.55 -1.12
CA LYS A 48 8.11 8.09 -2.41
C LYS A 48 7.02 8.81 -3.20
N GLY A 49 5.75 8.53 -2.92
CA GLY A 49 4.61 9.02 -3.70
C GLY A 49 4.40 8.32 -5.05
N TYR A 50 5.14 7.25 -5.35
CA TYR A 50 4.93 6.46 -6.57
C TYR A 50 5.42 5.01 -6.41
N VAL A 51 4.94 4.14 -7.30
CA VAL A 51 5.40 2.77 -7.50
C VAL A 51 5.47 2.44 -8.99
N GLU A 52 6.49 1.70 -9.39
CA GLU A 52 6.73 1.32 -10.78
C GLU A 52 6.62 -0.19 -10.97
N TYR A 53 6.31 -0.59 -12.20
CA TYR A 53 6.29 -2.00 -12.61
C TYR A 53 7.69 -2.62 -12.68
N ALA A 54 8.69 -1.77 -12.98
CA ALA A 54 10.06 -2.17 -13.17
C ALA A 54 10.76 -2.44 -11.84
N GLY A 55 11.62 -3.47 -11.84
CA GLY A 55 12.48 -3.81 -10.71
C GLY A 55 12.05 -5.07 -9.95
N ASP A 56 13.04 -5.67 -9.30
CA ASP A 56 12.91 -6.95 -8.61
C ASP A 56 12.08 -6.85 -7.33
N GLU A 57 11.89 -5.65 -6.76
CA GLU A 57 11.14 -5.46 -5.51
C GLU A 57 9.65 -5.78 -5.66
N LEU A 58 9.00 -5.38 -6.77
CA LEU A 58 7.60 -5.76 -7.01
C LEU A 58 7.49 -7.27 -7.25
N ASP A 59 8.40 -7.85 -8.04
CA ASP A 59 8.42 -9.29 -8.31
C ASP A 59 8.69 -10.14 -7.08
N SER A 60 9.50 -9.63 -6.14
CA SER A 60 9.90 -10.36 -4.94
C SER A 60 8.72 -10.55 -4.00
N ILE A 61 7.76 -9.62 -3.96
CA ILE A 61 6.58 -9.67 -3.09
C ILE A 61 5.42 -10.49 -3.66
N ILE A 62 5.39 -10.74 -4.97
CA ILE A 62 4.37 -11.58 -5.61
C ILE A 62 4.58 -13.05 -5.18
N PRO A 63 3.53 -13.74 -4.67
CA PRO A 63 3.64 -15.14 -4.28
C PRO A 63 3.94 -16.04 -5.49
N PRO A 64 4.43 -17.27 -5.28
CA PRO A 64 4.54 -18.27 -6.34
C PRO A 64 3.21 -18.37 -7.10
N THR A 65 3.25 -17.96 -8.37
CA THR A 65 2.07 -17.87 -9.23
C THR A 65 2.42 -18.52 -10.56
N SER A 66 1.50 -19.31 -11.11
CA SER A 66 1.68 -19.96 -12.41
C SER A 66 2.02 -18.94 -13.49
N ARG A 67 2.98 -19.28 -14.35
CA ARG A 67 3.33 -18.47 -15.52
C ARG A 67 2.49 -18.83 -16.75
N ARG A 68 1.74 -19.94 -16.70
CA ARG A 68 0.89 -20.38 -17.81
C ARG A 68 -0.14 -19.30 -18.13
N GLN A 69 -0.36 -19.04 -19.41
CA GLN A 69 -1.34 -18.06 -19.90
C GLN A 69 -1.15 -16.64 -19.30
N GLY A 70 0.07 -16.29 -18.87
CA GLY A 70 0.38 -14.97 -18.33
C GLY A 70 -0.25 -14.68 -16.96
N ALA A 71 -0.68 -15.69 -16.20
CA ALA A 71 -1.34 -15.47 -14.92
C ALA A 71 -0.48 -14.70 -13.89
N ARG A 72 0.84 -14.92 -13.90
CA ARG A 72 1.78 -14.16 -13.05
C ARG A 72 1.81 -12.67 -13.39
N GLU A 73 1.94 -12.32 -14.67
CA GLU A 73 1.98 -10.92 -15.10
C GLU A 73 0.65 -10.21 -14.80
N LYS A 74 -0.50 -10.86 -15.05
CA LYS A 74 -1.82 -10.33 -14.67
C LYS A 74 -1.94 -10.05 -13.17
N LYS A 75 -1.42 -10.95 -12.33
CA LYS A 75 -1.38 -10.73 -10.88
C LYS A 75 -0.46 -9.57 -10.52
N LYS A 76 0.71 -9.47 -11.15
CA LYS A 76 1.67 -8.37 -10.95
C LYS A 76 1.05 -7.02 -11.30
N GLU A 77 0.37 -6.92 -12.44
CA GLU A 77 -0.38 -5.71 -12.85
C GLU A 77 -1.49 -5.36 -11.85
N SER A 78 -2.31 -6.35 -11.47
CA SER A 78 -3.38 -6.15 -10.47
C SER A 78 -2.84 -5.62 -9.13
N VAL A 79 -1.75 -6.23 -8.64
CA VAL A 79 -1.09 -5.79 -7.39
C VAL A 79 -0.52 -4.38 -7.55
N LEU A 80 0.16 -4.08 -8.66
CA LEU A 80 0.70 -2.74 -8.92
C LEU A 80 -0.41 -1.68 -8.88
N GLU A 81 -1.53 -1.91 -9.57
CA GLU A 81 -2.66 -0.96 -9.59
C GLU A 81 -3.26 -0.73 -8.21
N LYS A 82 -3.37 -1.79 -7.39
CA LYS A 82 -3.83 -1.66 -6.01
C LYS A 82 -2.85 -0.85 -5.15
N ILE A 83 -1.53 -1.05 -5.32
CA ILE A 83 -0.52 -0.27 -4.61
C ILE A 83 -0.56 1.20 -5.06
N ARG A 84 -0.70 1.48 -6.36
CA ARG A 84 -0.83 2.85 -6.90
C ARG A 84 -1.97 3.62 -6.23
N LYS A 85 -3.14 2.99 -6.09
CA LYS A 85 -4.30 3.60 -5.40
C LYS A 85 -4.02 3.90 -3.93
N ILE A 86 -3.33 3.00 -3.22
CA ILE A 86 -2.93 3.25 -1.82
C ILE A 86 -1.93 4.43 -1.76
N VAL A 87 -0.94 4.45 -2.66
CA VAL A 87 0.04 5.54 -2.73
C VAL A 87 -0.63 6.89 -2.97
N GLU A 88 -1.55 6.97 -3.93
CA GLU A 88 -2.31 8.20 -4.24
C GLU A 88 -3.09 8.74 -3.03
N ILE A 89 -3.72 7.85 -2.26
CA ILE A 89 -4.53 8.24 -1.09
C ILE A 89 -3.65 8.68 0.09
N PHE A 90 -2.49 8.04 0.29
CA PHE A 90 -1.71 8.17 1.52
C PHE A 90 -0.38 8.91 1.37
N VAL A 91 -0.04 9.39 0.18
CA VAL A 91 1.13 10.27 -0.01
C VAL A 91 0.97 11.54 0.83
N GLY A 92 1.99 11.91 1.59
CA GLY A 92 1.96 13.08 2.48
C GLY A 92 1.21 12.90 3.80
N ILE A 93 0.67 11.69 4.09
CA ILE A 93 0.05 11.31 5.37
C ILE A 93 1.05 10.60 6.29
#